data_AF-A0A158S238-F1
#
_entry.id   AF-A0A158S238-F1
#
_cell.length_a   1.000
_cell.length_b   1.000
_cell.length_c   1.000
_cell.angle_alpha   90.00
_cell.angle_beta   90.00
_cell.angle_gamma   90.00
#
_symmetry.space_group_name_H-M   'P 1'
#
loop_
_entity.id
_entity.type
_entity.pdbx_description
1 polymer ?
#
loop_
_entity_poly.entity_id
_entity_poly.type
_entity_poly.pdbx_seq_one_letter_code
_entity_poly.pdbx_strand_id
1 'polypeptide(L)'
;MSRLTIDISEQQHQSLKALAALQGKTIRQYAIERLFPADGGTDQPWAELKELLGERIGQGLAGGISGKSIGTILDEELGEDRRD
;
A
#
# COMPACT_ATOMS: atom_id res chain seq x y z
N MET A 1 10.63 -18.07 -23.89
CA MET A 1 10.34 -18.71 -22.58
C MET A 1 11.49 -18.36 -21.64
N SER A 2 11.25 -17.53 -20.63
CA SER A 2 12.28 -17.10 -19.68
C SER A 2 12.54 -18.21 -18.65
N ARG A 3 13.81 -18.60 -18.49
CA ARG A 3 14.24 -19.59 -17.49
C ARG A 3 15.02 -18.86 -16.40
N LEU A 4 14.47 -18.78 -15.19
CA LEU A 4 15.13 -18.23 -14.02
C LEU A 4 15.82 -19.37 -13.25
N THR A 5 17.10 -19.21 -12.95
CA THR A 5 17.87 -20.15 -12.11
C THR A 5 18.24 -19.42 -10.82
N ILE A 6 18.01 -20.05 -9.68
CA ILE A 6 18.20 -19.46 -8.35
C ILE A 6 19.05 -20.44 -7.56
N ASP A 7 20.22 -19.99 -7.11
CA ASP A 7 21.05 -20.76 -6.20
C ASP A 7 20.56 -20.58 -4.77
N ILE A 8 20.16 -21.69 -4.15
CA ILE A 8 19.70 -21.74 -2.77
C ILE A 8 20.32 -22.95 -2.08
N SER A 9 20.51 -22.86 -0.77
CA SER A 9 20.96 -24.01 0.02
C SER A 9 19.87 -25.09 0.08
N GLU A 10 20.26 -26.33 0.35
CA GLU A 10 19.31 -27.44 0.46
C GLU A 10 18.27 -27.20 1.56
N GLN A 11 18.69 -26.62 2.69
CA GLN A 11 17.78 -26.22 3.78
C GLN A 11 16.77 -25.16 3.33
N GLN A 12 17.23 -24.14 2.58
CA GLN A 12 16.34 -23.11 2.04
C GLN A 12 15.33 -23.69 1.04
N HIS A 13 15.76 -24.65 0.20
CA HIS A 13 14.87 -25.34 -0.71
C HIS A 13 13.79 -26.14 0.04
N GLN A 14 14.16 -26.86 1.11
CA GLN A 14 13.20 -27.61 1.93
C GLN A 14 12.19 -26.67 2.62
N SER A 15 12.66 -25.57 3.20
CA SER A 15 11.78 -24.56 3.80
C SER A 15 10.84 -23.94 2.77
N LEU A 16 11.34 -23.59 1.58
CA LEU A 16 10.52 -23.01 0.50
C LEU A 16 9.47 -24.00 0.00
N LYS A 17 9.83 -25.28 -0.12
CA LYS A 17 8.92 -26.36 -0.52
C LYS A 17 7.81 -26.59 0.52
N ALA A 18 8.16 -26.58 1.81
CA ALA A 18 7.18 -26.72 2.89
C ALA A 18 6.19 -25.56 2.92
N LEU A 19 6.67 -24.32 2.76
CA LEU A 19 5.82 -23.13 2.69
C LEU A 19 4.91 -23.13 1.46
N ALA A 20 5.42 -23.53 0.30
CA ALA A 20 4.62 -23.66 -0.91
C ALA A 20 3.51 -24.71 -0.74
N ALA A 21 3.84 -25.86 -0.15
CA ALA A 21 2.87 -26.93 0.13
C ALA A 21 1.79 -26.51 1.13
N LEU A 22 2.16 -25.74 2.18
CA LEU A 22 1.20 -25.19 3.15
C LEU A 22 0.18 -24.26 2.49
N GLN A 23 0.60 -23.49 1.47
CA GLN A 23 -0.28 -22.63 0.69
C GLN A 23 -1.00 -23.37 -0.46
N GLY A 24 -0.77 -24.67 -0.62
CA GLY A 24 -1.34 -25.47 -1.72
C GLY A 24 -0.78 -25.10 -3.10
N LYS A 25 0.35 -24.38 -3.16
CA LYS A 25 0.97 -23.91 -4.40
C LYS A 25 2.18 -24.75 -4.77
N THR A 26 2.51 -24.80 -6.06
CA THR A 26 3.78 -25.38 -6.49
C THR A 26 4.94 -24.48 -6.08
N ILE A 27 6.12 -25.05 -5.83
CA ILE A 27 7.33 -24.27 -5.49
C ILE A 27 7.64 -23.19 -6.53
N ARG A 28 7.32 -23.44 -7.81
CA ARG A 28 7.51 -22.47 -8.90
C ARG A 28 6.57 -21.27 -8.75
N GLN A 29 5.28 -21.52 -8.53
CA GLN A 29 4.29 -20.45 -8.34
C GLN A 29 4.63 -19.64 -7.09
N TYR A 30 4.93 -20.33 -5.97
CA TYR A 30 5.26 -19.67 -4.72
C TYR A 30 6.54 -18.82 -4.82
N ALA A 31 7.59 -19.32 -5.48
CA ALA A 31 8.82 -18.56 -5.69
C ALA A 31 8.59 -17.33 -6.59
N ILE A 32 7.80 -17.46 -7.66
CA ILE A 32 7.51 -16.34 -8.57
C ILE A 32 6.71 -15.25 -7.86
N GLU A 33 5.65 -15.61 -7.14
CA GLU A 33 4.85 -14.63 -6.38
C GLU A 33 5.65 -13.97 -5.25
N ARG A 34 6.63 -14.67 -4.67
CA ARG A 34 7.47 -14.10 -3.61
C ARG A 34 8.57 -13.17 -4.15
N LEU A 35 9.15 -13.49 -5.31
CA LEU A 35 10.21 -12.70 -5.97
C LEU A 35 9.65 -11.53 -6.77
N PHE A 36 8.46 -11.72 -7.34
CA PHE A 36 7.68 -10.71 -8.04
C PHE A 36 6.33 -10.64 -7.34
N PRO A 37 6.24 -9.98 -6.17
CA PRO A 37 4.94 -9.73 -5.55
C PRO A 37 4.07 -9.00 -6.58
N ALA A 38 3.10 -9.74 -7.15
CA ALA A 38 2.19 -9.21 -8.16
C ALA A 38 1.45 -7.98 -7.64
N ASP A 39 1.21 -7.96 -6.33
CA ASP A 39 0.60 -6.87 -5.61
C ASP A 39 1.57 -6.44 -4.51
N GLY A 40 2.61 -5.71 -4.89
CA GLY A 40 3.41 -4.92 -3.96
C GLY A 40 2.61 -3.77 -3.35
N GLY A 41 1.32 -3.95 -3.02
CA GLY A 41 0.49 -2.99 -2.32
C GLY A 41 0.55 -1.55 -2.86
N THR A 42 0.82 -1.34 -4.15
CA THR A 42 0.91 0.01 -4.72
C THR A 42 -0.41 0.45 -5.33
N ASP A 43 -1.16 -0.47 -5.94
CA ASP A 43 -2.39 -0.10 -6.65
C ASP A 43 -3.49 0.36 -5.70
N GLN A 44 -3.58 -0.25 -4.50
CA GLN A 44 -4.62 0.09 -3.54
C GLN A 44 -4.36 1.46 -2.85
N PRO A 45 -3.16 1.75 -2.31
CA PRO A 45 -2.83 3.10 -1.83
C PRO A 45 -2.85 4.15 -2.93
N TRP A 46 -2.52 3.78 -4.18
CA TRP A 46 -2.58 4.69 -5.31
C TRP A 46 -4.03 5.01 -5.73
N ALA A 47 -4.92 4.02 -5.67
CA ALA A 47 -6.35 4.22 -5.88
C ALA A 47 -6.95 5.12 -4.80
N GLU A 48 -6.63 4.88 -3.53
CA GLU A 48 -7.08 5.71 -2.39
C GLU A 48 -6.59 7.15 -2.52
N LEU A 49 -5.31 7.36 -2.90
CA LEU A 49 -4.76 8.69 -3.14
C LEU A 49 -5.47 9.41 -4.29
N LYS A 50 -5.77 8.68 -5.38
CA LYS A 50 -6.44 9.22 -6.55
C LYS A 50 -7.88 9.64 -6.24
N GLU A 51 -8.58 8.86 -5.41
CA GLU A 51 -9.93 9.19 -4.94
C GLU A 51 -9.93 10.47 -4.11
N LEU A 52 -9.03 10.55 -3.11
CA LEU A 52 -8.90 11.72 -2.23
C LEU A 52 -8.54 13.00 -3.02
N LEU A 53 -7.62 12.88 -3.99
CA LEU A 53 -7.27 14.01 -4.86
C LEU A 53 -8.44 14.42 -5.77
N GLY A 54 -9.20 13.46 -6.30
CA GLY A 54 -10.37 13.73 -7.13
C GLY A 54 -11.44 14.51 -6.36
N GLU A 55 -11.73 14.10 -5.12
CA GLU A 55 -12.66 14.80 -4.23
C GLU A 55 -12.18 16.24 -3.96
N ARG A 56 -10.90 16.41 -3.62
CA ARG A 56 -10.33 17.73 -3.32
C ARG A 56 -10.34 18.67 -4.53
N ILE A 57 -10.09 18.15 -5.73
CA ILE A 57 -10.18 18.92 -6.97
C ILE A 57 -11.64 19.34 -7.22
N GLY A 58 -12.60 18.42 -7.01
CA GLY A 58 -14.03 18.73 -7.13
C GLY A 58 -14.48 19.83 -6.15
N GLN A 59 -14.08 19.72 -4.88
CA GLN A 59 -14.35 20.73 -3.85
C GLN A 59 -13.68 22.07 -4.20
N GLY A 60 -12.44 22.06 -4.67
CA GLY A 60 -11.72 23.27 -5.10
C GLY A 60 -12.38 23.97 -6.29
N LEU A 61 -12.80 23.21 -7.31
CA LEU A 61 -13.53 23.74 -8.48
C LEU A 61 -14.92 24.28 -8.12
N ALA A 62 -15.59 23.65 -7.14
CA ALA A 62 -16.87 24.11 -6.61
C ALA A 62 -16.75 25.35 -5.68
N GLY A 63 -15.53 25.86 -5.45
CA GLY A 63 -15.29 27.01 -4.57
C GLY A 63 -15.25 26.67 -3.08
N GLY A 64 -15.15 25.39 -2.71
CA GLY A 64 -14.94 24.88 -1.36
C GLY A 64 -13.50 25.07 -0.87
N ILE A 65 -12.91 26.24 -1.14
CA ILE A 65 -11.58 26.60 -0.66
C ILE A 65 -11.80 27.28 0.68
N SER A 66 -11.25 26.69 1.75
CA SER A 66 -11.32 27.31 3.07
C SER A 66 -10.55 28.64 3.06
N GLY A 67 -11.26 29.74 3.32
CA GLY A 67 -10.65 31.06 3.52
C GLY A 67 -10.00 31.22 4.90
N LYS A 68 -9.99 30.17 5.73
CA LYS A 68 -9.36 30.21 7.05
C LYS A 68 -7.84 30.26 6.90
N SER A 69 -7.23 31.16 7.66
CA SER A 69 -5.77 31.20 7.74
C SER A 69 -5.24 29.99 8.52
N ILE A 70 -4.00 29.59 8.26
CA ILE A 70 -3.33 28.49 8.97
C ILE A 70 -3.40 28.71 10.49
N GLY A 71 -3.29 29.96 10.96
CA GLY A 71 -3.37 30.29 12.39
C GLY A 71 -4.78 30.10 12.98
N THR A 72 -5.84 30.36 12.21
CA THR A 72 -7.23 30.12 12.64
C THR A 72 -7.54 28.63 12.73
N ILE A 73 -7.03 27.84 11.78
CA ILE A 73 -7.17 26.37 11.79
C ILE A 73 -6.43 25.79 13.00
N LEU A 74 -5.23 26.30 13.29
CA LEU A 74 -4.44 25.85 14.43
C LEU A 74 -5.13 26.16 15.78
N ASP A 75 -5.73 27.34 15.91
CA ASP A 75 -6.43 27.76 17.13
C ASP A 75 -7.73 26.99 17.36
N GLU A 76 -8.46 26.64 16.29
CA GLU A 76 -9.65 25.77 16.37
C GLU A 76 -9.27 24.36 16.85
N GLU A 77 -8.32 23.70 16.19
CA GLU A 77 -8.00 22.29 16.48
C GLU A 77 -7.23 22.10 17.82
N LEU A 78 -6.34 23.04 18.20
CA LEU A 78 -5.62 22.98 19.49
C LEU A 78 -6.37 23.65 20.64
N GLY A 79 -7.34 24.51 20.35
CA GLY A 79 -8.20 25.15 21.35
C GLY A 79 -9.32 24.23 21.85
N GLU A 80 -9.77 23.29 21.01
CA GLU A 80 -10.76 22.27 21.40
C GLU A 80 -10.18 21.23 22.38
N ASP A 81 -8.91 20.84 22.24
CA ASP A 81 -8.22 19.86 23.11
C ASP A 81 -8.02 20.33 24.56
N ARG A 82 -8.28 21.61 24.86
CA ARG A 82 -8.18 22.19 26.22
C ARG A 82 -9.52 22.28 26.95
N ARG A 83 -10.60 21.74 26.37
CA ARG A 83 -11.96 21.77 26.95
C ARG A 83 -12.49 20.36 27.17
N ASP A 84 -11.70 19.50 27.82
CA ASP A 84 -12.12 18.27 28.52
C ASP A 84 -11.24 18.11 29.78
#